data_AF-A0A173MPJ3-F1
#
_entry.id   AF-A0A173MPJ3-F1
#
_cell.length_a   1.000
_cell.length_b   1.000
_cell.length_c   1.000
_cell.angle_alpha   90.00
_cell.angle_beta   90.00
_cell.angle_gamma   90.00
#
_symmetry.space_group_name_H-M   'P 1'
#
loop_
_entity.id
_entity.type
_entity.pdbx_description
1 polymer ?
#
loop_
_entity_poly.entity_id
_entity_poly.type
_entity_poly.pdbx_seq_one_letter_code
_entity_poly.pdbx_strand_id
1 'polypeptide(L)'
;MAIHMGKTVKGYVKQKKLSVEQVSLAIGKVQSYVYKMYDKEQLQIGDLMRLSLLLNVNLFHFYSEDEALLDAEPPKLKMAC
;
A
#
# COMPACT_ATOMS: atom_id res chain seq x y z
N MET A 1 -9.94 12.24 7.99
CA MET A 1 -10.82 11.49 7.06
C MET A 1 -10.21 10.10 6.90
N ALA A 2 -10.92 9.02 7.23
CA ALA A 2 -10.33 7.67 7.15
C ALA A 2 -10.18 7.24 5.68
N ILE A 3 -8.97 6.83 5.29
CA ILE A 3 -8.67 6.40 3.92
C ILE A 3 -9.22 4.99 3.71
N HIS A 4 -10.02 4.79 2.65
CA HIS A 4 -10.55 3.47 2.31
C HIS A 4 -9.54 2.70 1.46
N MET A 5 -8.69 1.90 2.10
CA MET A 5 -7.52 1.29 1.47
C MET A 5 -7.83 0.37 0.29
N GLY A 6 -8.90 -0.43 0.37
CA GLY A 6 -9.32 -1.29 -0.74
C GLY A 6 -9.62 -0.53 -2.04
N LYS A 7 -10.27 0.64 -1.93
CA LYS A 7 -10.55 1.52 -3.08
C LYS A 7 -9.28 2.18 -3.60
N THR A 8 -8.39 2.61 -2.71
CA THR A 8 -7.07 3.16 -3.08
C THR A 8 -6.26 2.16 -3.89
N VAL A 9 -6.15 0.91 -3.42
CA VAL A 9 -5.47 -0.18 -4.14
C VAL A 9 -6.13 -0.44 -5.49
N LYS A 10 -7.48 -0.51 -5.54
CA LYS A 10 -8.22 -0.67 -6.81
C LYS A 10 -7.89 0.42 -7.83
N GLY A 11 -7.70 1.67 -7.36
CA GLY A 11 -7.26 2.79 -8.18
C GLY A 11 -5.91 2.54 -8.85
N TYR A 12 -4.90 2.18 -8.06
CA TYR A 12 -3.56 1.87 -8.58
C TYR A 12 -3.54 0.66 -9.51
N VAL A 13 -4.27 -0.41 -9.18
CA VAL A 13 -4.42 -1.59 -10.03
C VAL A 13 -4.97 -1.21 -11.41
N LYS A 14 -6.03 -0.37 -11.44
CA LYS A 14 -6.61 0.13 -12.69
C LYS A 14 -5.62 1.01 -13.46
N GLN A 15 -4.92 1.92 -12.78
CA GLN A 15 -3.92 2.80 -13.41
C GLN A 15 -2.81 2.01 -14.08
N LYS A 16 -2.37 0.92 -13.44
CA LYS A 16 -1.32 0.02 -13.95
C LYS A 16 -1.84 -1.06 -14.89
N LYS A 17 -3.15 -1.06 -15.20
CA LYS A 17 -3.82 -2.03 -16.07
C LYS A 17 -3.55 -3.49 -15.67
N LEU A 18 -3.44 -3.75 -14.37
CA LEU A 18 -3.21 -5.09 -13.84
C LEU A 18 -4.53 -5.88 -13.80
N SER A 19 -4.48 -7.14 -14.20
CA SER A 19 -5.62 -8.05 -14.08
C SER A 19 -5.80 -8.52 -12.63
N VAL A 20 -7.02 -8.94 -12.29
CA VAL A 20 -7.31 -9.51 -10.97
C VAL A 20 -6.51 -10.79 -10.71
N GLU A 21 -6.23 -11.56 -11.76
CA GLU A 21 -5.37 -12.74 -11.69
C GLU A 21 -3.93 -12.38 -11.29
N GLN A 22 -3.33 -11.34 -11.89
CA GLN A 22 -1.99 -10.89 -11.52
C GLN A 22 -1.93 -10.44 -10.06
N VAL A 23 -2.94 -9.71 -9.59
CA VAL A 23 -3.03 -9.29 -8.19
C VAL A 23 -3.18 -10.49 -7.27
N SER A 24 -4.06 -11.43 -7.64
CA SER A 24 -4.33 -12.69 -6.93
C SER A 24 -3.05 -13.51 -6.74
N LEU A 25 -2.27 -13.68 -7.81
CA LEU A 25 -0.98 -14.37 -7.77
C LEU A 25 0.02 -13.64 -6.86
N ALA A 26 0.13 -12.32 -6.98
CA ALA A 26 1.07 -11.53 -6.18
C ALA A 26 0.79 -11.60 -4.68
N ILE A 27 -0.48 -11.58 -4.27
CA ILE A 27 -0.85 -11.68 -2.85
C ILE A 27 -1.02 -13.13 -2.38
N GLY A 28 -0.98 -14.12 -3.28
CA GLY A 28 -1.16 -15.53 -2.94
C GLY A 28 -2.56 -15.86 -2.42
N LYS A 29 -3.60 -15.24 -2.99
CA LYS A 29 -5.01 -15.43 -2.62
C LYS A 29 -5.84 -15.68 -3.86
N VAL A 30 -6.99 -16.33 -3.73
CA VAL A 30 -7.93 -16.53 -4.84
C VAL A 30 -8.53 -15.22 -5.35
N GLN A 31 -8.93 -15.15 -6.63
CA GLN A 31 -9.46 -13.93 -7.24
C GLN A 31 -10.70 -13.36 -6.50
N SER A 32 -11.57 -14.23 -5.96
CA SER A 32 -12.73 -13.80 -5.16
C SER A 32 -12.34 -13.03 -3.89
N TYR A 33 -11.17 -13.32 -3.31
CA TYR A 33 -10.61 -12.55 -2.21
C TYR A 33 -10.23 -11.14 -2.68
N VAL A 34 -9.58 -11.01 -3.83
CA VAL A 34 -9.17 -9.71 -4.40
C VAL A 34 -10.38 -8.81 -4.63
N TYR A 35 -11.49 -9.33 -5.15
CA TYR A 35 -12.72 -8.55 -5.31
C TYR A 35 -13.25 -8.05 -3.97
N LYS A 36 -13.33 -8.92 -2.95
CA LYS A 36 -13.77 -8.54 -1.60
C LYS A 36 -12.83 -7.55 -0.93
N MET A 37 -11.53 -7.69 -1.16
CA MET A 37 -10.47 -6.82 -0.63
C MET A 37 -10.66 -5.37 -1.08
N TYR A 38 -11.13 -5.13 -2.31
CA TYR A 38 -11.37 -3.78 -2.81
C TYR A 38 -12.47 -3.01 -2.08
N ASP A 39 -13.38 -3.73 -1.40
CA ASP A 39 -14.46 -3.13 -0.63
C ASP A 39 -14.12 -3.03 0.87
N LYS A 40 -12.87 -3.33 1.27
CA LYS A 40 -12.41 -3.19 2.65
C LYS A 40 -11.79 -1.82 2.91
N GLU A 41 -12.17 -1.21 4.03
CA GLU A 41 -11.55 0.02 4.51
C GLU A 41 -10.09 -0.18 4.91
N GLN A 42 -9.79 -1.31 5.56
CA GLN A 42 -8.45 -1.69 5.98
C GLN A 42 -8.05 -3.03 5.37
N LEU A 43 -6.77 -3.17 5.06
CA LEU A 43 -6.20 -4.40 4.52
C LEU A 43 -5.25 -5.04 5.53
N GLN A 44 -5.09 -6.36 5.42
CA GLN A 44 -4.09 -7.06 6.23
C GLN A 44 -2.68 -6.62 5.83
N ILE A 45 -1.79 -6.47 6.80
CA ILE A 45 -0.40 -6.03 6.59
C ILE A 45 0.32 -6.88 5.53
N GLY A 46 0.10 -8.20 5.54
CA GLY A 46 0.68 -9.12 4.55
C GLY A 46 0.24 -8.81 3.12
N ASP A 47 -1.03 -8.47 2.91
CA ASP A 47 -1.54 -8.09 1.59
C ASP A 47 -0.98 -6.72 1.18
N LEU A 48 -0.97 -5.74 2.10
CA LEU A 48 -0.40 -4.40 1.88
C LEU A 48 1.07 -4.45 1.46
N MET A 49 1.88 -5.28 2.09
CA MET A 49 3.29 -5.43 1.75
C MET A 49 3.47 -5.97 0.33
N ARG A 50 2.75 -7.04 -0.02
CA ARG A 50 2.81 -7.65 -1.36
C ARG A 50 2.28 -6.71 -2.44
N LEU A 51 1.18 -6.00 -2.16
CA LEU A 51 0.61 -5.00 -3.06
C LEU A 51 1.54 -3.80 -3.24
N SER A 52 2.23 -3.36 -2.19
CA SER A 52 3.19 -2.26 -2.28
C SER A 52 4.33 -2.60 -3.24
N LEU A 53 4.82 -3.84 -3.19
CA LEU A 53 5.83 -4.34 -4.13
C LEU A 53 5.28 -4.45 -5.55
N LEU A 54 4.12 -5.10 -5.74
CA LEU A 54 3.49 -5.26 -7.06
C LEU A 54 3.23 -3.91 -7.73
N LEU A 55 2.72 -2.95 -6.96
CA LEU A 55 2.35 -1.64 -7.47
C LEU A 55 3.55 -0.69 -7.50
N ASN A 56 4.71 -1.04 -6.94
CA ASN A 56 5.84 -0.13 -6.75
C ASN A 56 5.38 1.21 -6.12
N VAL A 57 4.61 1.12 -5.04
CA VAL A 57 4.06 2.25 -4.27
C VAL A 57 4.14 1.89 -2.79
N ASN A 58 4.64 2.79 -1.96
CA ASN A 58 4.62 2.58 -0.50
C ASN A 58 3.19 2.78 0.02
N LEU A 59 2.36 1.73 0.15
CA LEU A 59 0.98 1.88 0.64
C LEU A 59 0.89 2.16 2.16
N PHE A 60 1.99 2.00 2.90
CA PHE A 60 2.03 2.26 4.35
C PHE A 60 2.03 3.75 4.68
N HIS A 61 2.35 4.63 3.73
CA HIS A 61 2.32 6.09 3.98
C HIS A 61 0.90 6.60 4.33
N PHE A 62 -0.13 5.86 3.94
CA PHE A 62 -1.52 6.17 4.28
C PHE A 62 -1.91 5.77 5.71
N TYR A 63 -1.05 5.00 6.38
CA TYR A 63 -1.24 4.53 7.77
C TYR A 63 -0.30 5.24 8.75
N SER A 64 0.77 5.88 8.26
CA SER A 64 1.56 6.79 9.06
C SER A 64 0.75 8.07 9.30
N GLU A 65 0.36 8.32 10.55
CA GLU A 65 -0.32 9.56 10.97
C GLU A 65 0.59 10.80 10.88
N ASP A 66 1.85 10.64 10.49
CA ASP A 66 2.81 11.72 10.54
C ASP A 66 2.81 12.57 9.25
N GLU A 67 1.96 13.59 9.23
CA GLU A 67 2.34 14.87 8.59
C GLU A 67 3.73 15.34 9.09
N ALA A 68 4.14 14.94 10.29
CA ALA A 68 5.43 15.27 10.91
C ALA A 68 6.68 14.61 10.28
N LEU A 69 6.55 13.53 9.50
CA LEU A 69 7.70 12.86 8.84
C LEU A 69 8.07 13.49 7.49
N LEU A 70 7.22 14.36 6.95
CA LEU A 70 7.51 15.10 5.72
C LEU A 70 8.43 16.30 5.96
N ASP A 71 8.42 16.86 7.18
CA ASP A 71 9.24 18.03 7.58
C ASP A 71 10.42 17.68 8.49
N ALA A 72 10.62 16.41 8.85
CA ALA A 72 11.74 16.00 9.68
C ALA A 72 13.06 16.09 8.89
N GLU A 73 13.90 17.09 9.21
CA GLU A 73 15.27 17.15 8.68
C GLU A 73 15.97 15.79 8.90
N PRO A 74 16.68 15.26 7.90
CA PRO A 74 17.46 14.05 8.10
C PRO A 74 18.42 14.27 9.29
N PRO A 75 18.57 13.28 10.19
CA PRO A 75 19.41 13.43 11.36
C PRO A 75 20.82 13.81 10.89
N LYS A 76 21.28 14.99 11.31
CA LYS A 76 22.65 15.44 11.08
C LYS A 76 23.56 14.44 11.77
N LEU A 77 24.14 13.53 10.99
CA LEU A 77 25.22 12.66 11.44
C LEU A 77 26.32 13.58 11.95
N LYS A 78 26.45 13.67 13.28
CA LYS A 78 27.64 14.25 13.89
C LYS A 78 28.78 13.30 13.52
N MET A 79 29.53 13.66 12.49
CA MET A 79 30.85 13.07 12.28
C MET A 79 31.67 13.45 13.51
N ALA A 80 31.92 12.45 14.37
CA ALA A 80 32.90 12.58 15.43
C ALA A 80 34.26 12.86 14.74
N CYS A 81 34.81 14.04 15.01
CA CYS A 81 36.21 14.37 14.71
C CYS A 81 37.14 13.61 15.66
#